data_AF-A0A1M2VB20-F1
#
_entry.id   AF-A0A1M2VB20-F1
#
_cell.length_a   1.000
_cell.length_b   1.000
_cell.length_c   1.000
_cell.angle_alpha   90.00
_cell.angle_beta   90.00
_cell.angle_gamma   90.00
#
_symmetry.space_group_name_H-M   'P 1'
#
loop_
_entity.id
_entity.type
_entity.pdbx_description
1 polymer ?
#
loop_
_entity_poly.entity_id
_entity_poly.type
_entity_poly.pdbx_seq_one_letter_code
_entity_poly.pdbx_strand_id
1 'polypeptide(L)'
;MCAAKVFEGINIVNDEKCIIKVLKPVKKKKIKREIKILQNLAGGPNIVALLDVVRDPSSKIPSLITEYVHNVDFKVLYPRFTDFDVRFYMFELLKALDYCHSKGIMHRDVKPHNVMIDHERRKLRLIDWGLAEFYHPRTAYNVRVASRYFKGPELLVDFQEYDYSLDMWSFGCMFASMIFRKEPFFHGHDNYDQLVKITKVLGTEGLYQYIDKYDIALDPQYDELLGK
;
A
#
# COMPACT_ATOMS: atom_id res chain seq x y z
N MET A 1 7.62 -7.17 10.41
CA MET A 1 7.01 -7.18 11.76
C MET A 1 5.83 -6.21 11.75
N CYS A 2 4.61 -6.65 12.09
CA CYS A 2 3.42 -5.80 12.05
C CYS A 2 3.54 -4.63 13.03
N ALA A 3 3.38 -3.38 12.57
CA ALA A 3 3.71 -2.15 13.29
C ALA A 3 2.63 -1.69 14.29
N ALA A 4 1.46 -2.34 14.30
CA ALA A 4 0.33 -1.99 15.17
C ALA A 4 -0.48 -3.24 15.56
N LYS A 5 -1.39 -3.08 16.52
CA LYS A 5 -2.53 -3.97 16.75
C LYS A 5 -3.81 -3.18 16.43
N VAL A 6 -4.79 -3.81 15.79
CA VAL A 6 -6.02 -3.15 15.33
C VAL A 6 -7.21 -3.80 16.03
N PHE A 7 -8.12 -2.99 16.54
CA PHE A 7 -9.32 -3.43 17.26
C PHE A 7 -10.55 -2.67 16.73
N GLU A 8 -11.71 -3.31 16.73
CA GLU A 8 -13.00 -2.61 16.67
C GLU A 8 -13.29 -2.03 18.06
N GLY A 9 -13.85 -0.82 18.10
CA GLY A 9 -14.27 -0.14 19.32
C GLY A 9 -15.56 0.63 19.11
N ILE A 10 -16.10 1.19 20.21
CA ILE A 10 -17.28 2.05 20.21
C ILE A 10 -16.88 3.33 20.95
N ASN A 11 -17.20 4.49 20.38
CA ASN A 11 -17.04 5.77 21.05
C ASN A 11 -18.20 5.96 22.05
N ILE A 12 -17.88 5.92 23.34
CA ILE A 12 -18.86 5.98 24.44
C ILE A 12 -19.66 7.30 24.51
N VAL A 13 -19.24 8.35 23.81
CA VAL A 13 -19.93 9.65 23.83
C VAL A 13 -21.10 9.68 22.84
N ASN A 14 -21.00 8.95 21.72
CA ASN A 14 -21.98 9.00 20.63
C ASN A 14 -22.42 7.61 20.10
N ASP A 15 -21.95 6.53 20.73
CA ASP A 15 -22.20 5.13 20.38
C ASP A 15 -21.78 4.72 18.95
N GLU A 16 -20.94 5.51 18.28
CA GLU A 16 -20.45 5.19 16.94
C GLU A 16 -19.30 4.17 16.97
N LYS A 17 -19.35 3.20 16.06
CA LYS A 17 -18.25 2.25 15.85
C LYS A 17 -17.01 2.95 15.29
N CYS A 18 -15.84 2.54 15.75
CA CYS A 18 -14.55 3.02 15.28
C CYS A 18 -13.51 1.90 15.22
N ILE A 19 -12.38 2.21 14.60
CA ILE A 19 -11.20 1.33 14.58
C ILE A 19 -10.10 1.96 15.43
N ILE A 20 -9.56 1.18 16.36
CA ILE A 20 -8.48 1.57 17.26
C ILE A 20 -7.18 0.90 16.80
N LYS A 21 -6.29 1.67 16.19
CA LYS A 21 -4.95 1.22 15.79
C LYS A 21 -3.95 1.56 16.89
N VAL A 22 -3.67 0.60 17.76
CA VAL A 22 -2.65 0.73 18.83
C VAL A 22 -1.27 0.58 18.24
N LEU A 23 -0.48 1.66 18.26
CA LEU A 23 0.85 1.69 17.62
C LEU A 23 1.87 0.99 18.51
N LYS A 24 2.64 0.03 17.95
CA LYS A 24 3.75 -0.57 18.69
C LYS A 24 4.86 0.46 18.92
N PRO A 25 5.79 0.22 19.87
CA PRO A 25 6.95 1.08 20.06
C PRO A 25 7.75 1.24 18.76
N VAL A 26 7.58 2.38 18.09
CA VAL A 26 8.29 2.76 16.88
C VAL A 26 8.85 4.18 17.03
N LYS A 27 9.80 4.56 16.17
CA LYS A 27 10.40 5.90 16.19
C LYS A 27 9.30 6.97 16.13
N LYS A 28 9.33 7.95 17.05
CA LYS A 28 8.36 9.07 17.11
C LYS A 28 8.16 9.78 15.76
N LYS A 29 9.22 9.88 14.94
CA LYS A 29 9.18 10.44 13.58
C LYS A 29 8.16 9.70 12.69
N LYS A 30 8.09 8.37 12.75
CA LYS A 30 7.13 7.57 11.97
C LYS A 30 5.68 7.86 12.37
N ILE A 31 5.43 7.93 13.68
CA ILE A 31 4.09 8.23 14.24
C ILE A 31 3.64 9.63 13.81
N LYS A 32 4.49 10.63 13.98
CA LYS A 32 4.20 12.02 13.55
C LYS A 32 3.94 12.11 12.05
N ARG A 33 4.68 11.36 11.24
CA ARG A 33 4.49 11.32 9.78
C ARG A 33 3.12 10.74 9.42
N GLU A 34 2.74 9.59 9.96
CA GLU A 34 1.43 8.96 9.69
C GLU A 34 0.27 9.88 10.08
N ILE A 35 0.33 10.48 11.28
CA ILE A 35 -0.69 11.45 11.72
C ILE A 35 -0.75 12.64 10.76
N LYS A 36 0.40 13.22 10.40
CA LYS A 36 0.43 14.40 9.52
C LYS A 36 -0.09 14.10 8.12
N ILE A 37 0.21 12.91 7.58
CA ILE A 37 -0.32 12.45 6.30
C ILE A 37 -1.84 12.31 6.38
N LEU A 38 -2.37 11.61 7.38
CA LEU A 38 -3.81 11.46 7.57
C LEU A 38 -4.54 12.80 7.73
N GLN A 39 -3.95 13.75 8.47
CA GLN A 39 -4.48 15.11 8.59
C GLN A 39 -4.48 15.86 7.25
N ASN A 40 -3.42 15.74 6.45
CA ASN A 40 -3.34 16.39 5.13
C ASN A 40 -4.30 15.78 4.10
N LEU A 41 -4.64 14.50 4.26
CA LEU A 41 -5.54 13.77 3.36
C LEU A 41 -7.01 13.75 3.85
N ALA A 42 -7.29 14.34 5.02
CA ALA A 42 -8.62 14.35 5.60
C ALA A 42 -9.67 14.93 4.64
N GLY A 43 -10.82 14.27 4.53
CA GLY A 43 -11.90 14.63 3.60
C GLY A 43 -11.65 14.23 2.14
N GLY A 44 -10.50 13.60 1.84
CA GLY A 44 -10.19 13.09 0.50
C GLY A 44 -11.11 11.96 0.05
N PRO A 45 -11.36 11.82 -1.26
CA PRO A 45 -12.15 10.72 -1.80
C PRO A 45 -11.50 9.38 -1.44
N ASN A 46 -12.29 8.50 -0.82
CA ASN A 46 -11.90 7.13 -0.49
C ASN A 46 -10.66 7.00 0.40
N ILE A 47 -10.29 8.05 1.13
CA ILE A 47 -9.28 7.99 2.19
C ILE A 47 -9.99 7.72 3.51
N VAL A 48 -9.45 6.81 4.33
CA VAL A 48 -9.98 6.57 5.66
C VAL A 48 -9.91 7.82 6.53
N ALA A 49 -11.01 8.16 7.19
CA ALA A 49 -11.04 9.29 8.11
C ALA A 49 -10.29 8.98 9.42
N LEU A 50 -9.32 9.84 9.77
CA LEU A 50 -8.75 9.90 11.12
C LEU A 50 -9.70 10.71 12.00
N LEU A 51 -10.32 10.06 12.97
CA LEU A 51 -11.27 10.65 13.90
C LEU A 51 -10.56 11.29 15.10
N ASP A 52 -9.55 10.61 15.66
CA ASP A 52 -8.81 11.10 16.83
C ASP A 52 -7.42 10.46 16.95
N VAL A 53 -6.55 11.06 17.76
CA VAL A 53 -5.26 10.54 18.18
C VAL A 53 -5.20 10.51 19.70
N VAL A 54 -5.35 9.31 20.27
CA VAL A 54 -5.42 9.13 21.72
C VAL A 54 -4.13 8.51 22.27
N ARG A 55 -3.97 8.57 23.59
CA ARG A 55 -2.90 7.87 24.31
C ARG A 55 -3.49 7.16 25.51
N ASP A 56 -3.07 5.92 25.72
CA ASP A 56 -3.40 5.21 26.95
C ASP A 56 -2.84 5.98 28.18
N PRO A 57 -3.66 6.33 29.19
CA PRO A 57 -3.21 7.13 30.32
C PRO A 57 -2.07 6.50 31.13
N SER A 58 -2.02 5.16 31.20
CA SER A 58 -1.03 4.41 31.97
C SER A 58 0.27 4.21 31.19
N SER A 59 0.21 3.45 30.09
CA SER A 59 1.36 3.07 29.26
C SER A 59 1.86 4.18 28.33
N LYS A 60 1.09 5.25 28.14
CA LYS A 60 1.36 6.35 27.20
C LYS A 60 1.48 5.92 25.73
N ILE A 61 1.05 4.71 25.39
CA ILE A 61 1.09 4.18 24.03
C ILE A 61 0.10 4.98 23.16
N PRO A 62 0.55 5.57 22.04
CA PRO A 62 -0.32 6.29 21.12
C PRO A 62 -1.16 5.33 20.27
N SER A 63 -2.41 5.72 20.03
CA SER A 63 -3.33 5.01 19.15
C SER A 63 -4.00 5.98 18.18
N LEU A 64 -4.25 5.52 16.96
CA LEU A 64 -5.04 6.25 15.96
C LEU A 64 -6.46 5.71 15.97
N ILE A 65 -7.44 6.60 16.03
CA ILE A 65 -8.86 6.26 15.93
C ILE A 65 -9.33 6.62 14.54
N THR A 66 -9.82 5.66 13.78
CA THR A 66 -10.35 5.90 12.42
C THR A 66 -11.80 5.47 12.28
N GLU A 67 -12.46 5.91 11.21
CA GLU A 67 -13.81 5.44 10.89
C GLU A 67 -13.86 3.91 10.76
N TYR A 68 -14.99 3.33 11.16
CA TYR A 68 -15.29 1.94 10.91
C TYR A 68 -15.75 1.75 9.46
N VAL A 69 -15.22 0.72 8.79
CA VAL A 69 -15.64 0.31 7.45
C VAL A 69 -16.13 -1.12 7.53
N HIS A 70 -17.36 -1.36 7.06
CA HIS A 70 -17.94 -2.71 7.01
C HIS A 70 -17.29 -3.52 5.88
N ASN A 71 -16.13 -4.10 6.19
CA ASN A 71 -15.29 -4.77 5.20
C ASN A 71 -15.65 -6.25 5.01
N VAL A 72 -15.68 -6.70 3.76
CA VAL A 72 -15.66 -8.13 3.43
C VAL A 72 -14.23 -8.54 3.07
N ASP A 73 -13.74 -9.65 3.61
CA ASP A 73 -12.40 -10.15 3.30
C ASP A 73 -12.21 -10.33 1.78
N PHE A 74 -11.12 -9.79 1.23
CA PHE A 74 -10.88 -9.77 -0.20
C PHE A 74 -10.79 -11.18 -0.82
N LYS A 75 -10.35 -12.20 -0.06
CA LYS A 75 -10.29 -13.59 -0.56
C LYS A 75 -11.68 -14.17 -0.78
N VAL A 76 -12.68 -13.66 -0.07
CA VAL A 76 -14.09 -14.02 -0.27
C VAL A 76 -14.73 -13.13 -1.32
N LEU A 77 -14.40 -11.83 -1.32
CA LEU A 77 -15.05 -10.83 -2.14
C LEU A 77 -14.59 -10.84 -3.60
N TYR A 78 -13.27 -10.82 -3.85
CA TYR A 78 -12.72 -10.68 -5.21
C TYR A 78 -13.13 -11.81 -6.17
N PRO A 79 -13.20 -13.10 -5.76
CA PRO A 79 -13.67 -14.17 -6.64
C PRO A 79 -15.13 -14.00 -7.10
N ARG A 80 -15.92 -13.20 -6.39
CA ARG A 80 -17.34 -12.93 -6.68
C ARG A 80 -17.55 -11.68 -7.55
N PHE A 81 -16.51 -10.89 -7.79
CA PHE A 81 -16.63 -9.68 -8.59
C PHE A 81 -17.03 -9.99 -10.03
N THR A 82 -17.98 -9.21 -10.53
CA THR A 82 -18.25 -9.07 -11.95
C THR A 82 -17.19 -8.20 -12.62
N ASP A 83 -17.11 -8.20 -13.95
CA ASP A 83 -16.26 -7.26 -14.71
C ASP A 83 -16.54 -5.81 -14.31
N PHE A 84 -17.81 -5.45 -14.13
CA PHE A 84 -18.19 -4.11 -13.68
C PHE A 84 -17.70 -3.80 -12.27
N ASP A 85 -17.77 -4.75 -11.33
CA ASP A 85 -17.26 -4.54 -9.97
C ASP A 85 -15.76 -4.31 -9.96
N VAL A 86 -14.99 -5.08 -10.75
CA VAL A 86 -13.54 -4.85 -10.89
C VAL A 86 -13.29 -3.43 -11.39
N ARG A 87 -13.92 -3.01 -12.50
CA ARG A 87 -13.75 -1.66 -13.05
C ARG A 87 -14.13 -0.58 -12.04
N PHE A 88 -15.25 -0.76 -11.35
CA PHE A 88 -15.75 0.18 -10.35
C PHE A 88 -14.77 0.34 -9.17
N TYR A 89 -14.38 -0.75 -8.51
CA TYR A 89 -13.50 -0.65 -7.33
C TYR A 89 -12.07 -0.24 -7.69
N MET A 90 -11.56 -0.64 -8.85
CA MET A 90 -10.27 -0.13 -9.34
C MET A 90 -10.34 1.37 -9.64
N PHE A 91 -11.44 1.86 -10.19
CA PHE A 91 -11.64 3.31 -10.38
C PHE A 91 -11.77 4.07 -9.05
N GLU A 92 -12.49 3.53 -8.07
CA GLU A 92 -12.58 4.12 -6.73
C GLU A 92 -11.21 4.17 -6.02
N LEU A 93 -10.36 3.16 -6.24
CA LEU A 93 -8.97 3.16 -5.76
C LEU A 93 -8.12 4.21 -6.48
N LEU A 94 -8.27 4.38 -7.80
CA LEU A 94 -7.58 5.44 -8.56
C LEU A 94 -7.91 6.82 -8.02
N LYS A 95 -9.15 7.10 -7.62
CA LYS A 95 -9.52 8.39 -7.01
C LYS A 95 -8.73 8.65 -5.72
N ALA A 96 -8.53 7.63 -4.88
CA ALA A 96 -7.75 7.76 -3.65
C ALA A 96 -6.27 8.02 -3.94
N LEU A 97 -5.70 7.31 -4.93
CA LEU A 97 -4.31 7.45 -5.34
C LEU A 97 -4.05 8.81 -5.99
N ASP A 98 -4.86 9.21 -6.98
CA ASP A 98 -4.77 10.52 -7.61
C ASP A 98 -4.82 11.65 -6.57
N TYR A 99 -5.78 11.56 -5.64
CA TYR A 99 -5.89 12.55 -4.57
C TYR A 99 -4.65 12.60 -3.67
N CYS A 100 -4.13 11.46 -3.20
CA CYS A 100 -2.96 11.50 -2.33
C CYS A 100 -1.69 11.94 -3.06
N HIS A 101 -1.52 11.53 -4.32
CA HIS A 101 -0.44 11.96 -5.21
C HIS A 101 -0.51 13.47 -5.45
N SER A 102 -1.71 14.03 -5.69
CA SER A 102 -1.93 15.47 -5.85
C SER A 102 -1.66 16.27 -4.56
N LYS A 103 -1.62 15.61 -3.40
CA LYS A 103 -1.21 16.18 -2.11
C LYS A 103 0.27 15.94 -1.80
N GLY A 104 1.04 15.44 -2.77
CA GLY A 104 2.47 15.18 -2.63
C GLY A 104 2.79 13.98 -1.75
N ILE A 105 1.90 13.00 -1.65
CA ILE A 105 2.05 11.84 -0.76
C ILE A 105 2.02 10.54 -1.57
N MET A 106 2.98 9.66 -1.34
CA MET A 106 3.00 8.28 -1.85
C MET A 106 2.52 7.34 -0.76
N HIS A 107 1.67 6.36 -1.07
CA HIS A 107 1.16 5.38 -0.09
C HIS A 107 2.22 4.30 0.26
N ARG A 108 2.90 3.76 -0.76
CA ARG A 108 4.00 2.77 -0.68
C ARG A 108 3.67 1.42 -0.05
N ASP A 109 2.39 1.06 0.02
CA ASP A 109 1.92 -0.26 0.49
C ASP A 109 0.49 -0.55 0.01
N VAL A 110 0.20 -0.19 -1.25
CA VAL A 110 -1.08 -0.51 -1.88
C VAL A 110 -1.16 -2.02 -2.09
N LYS A 111 -2.19 -2.65 -1.53
CA LYS A 111 -2.44 -4.10 -1.59
C LYS A 111 -3.88 -4.41 -1.15
N PRO A 112 -4.44 -5.59 -1.45
CA PRO A 112 -5.82 -5.93 -1.11
C PRO A 112 -6.16 -5.75 0.38
N HIS A 113 -5.22 -6.06 1.28
CA HIS A 113 -5.42 -5.92 2.73
C HIS A 113 -5.58 -4.46 3.20
N ASN A 114 -5.12 -3.48 2.41
CA ASN A 114 -5.21 -2.07 2.73
C ASN A 114 -6.35 -1.37 1.97
N VAL A 115 -7.17 -2.13 1.23
CA VAL A 115 -8.33 -1.62 0.48
C VAL A 115 -9.59 -2.21 1.10
N MET A 116 -10.22 -1.44 1.98
CA MET A 116 -11.45 -1.85 2.66
C MET A 116 -12.66 -1.61 1.75
N ILE A 117 -13.51 -2.62 1.57
CA ILE A 117 -14.68 -2.56 0.69
C ILE A 117 -15.95 -2.96 1.45
N ASP A 118 -16.87 -2.00 1.52
CA ASP A 118 -18.28 -2.25 1.86
C ASP A 118 -19.04 -2.44 0.55
N HIS A 119 -19.20 -3.71 0.17
CA HIS A 119 -19.73 -4.08 -1.13
C HIS A 119 -21.22 -3.75 -1.27
N GLU A 120 -21.99 -3.90 -0.19
CA GLU A 120 -23.42 -3.60 -0.15
C GLU A 120 -23.70 -2.13 -0.44
N ARG A 121 -22.86 -1.24 0.13
CA ARG A 121 -22.98 0.21 -0.06
C ARG A 121 -22.12 0.77 -1.20
N ARG A 122 -21.39 -0.10 -1.92
CA ARG A 122 -20.41 0.27 -2.95
C ARG A 122 -19.40 1.33 -2.49
N LYS A 123 -18.86 1.19 -1.28
CA LYS A 123 -17.86 2.11 -0.72
C LYS A 123 -16.50 1.47 -0.61
N LEU A 124 -15.46 2.25 -0.90
CA LEU A 124 -14.05 1.87 -0.76
C LEU A 124 -13.33 2.85 0.15
N ARG A 125 -12.41 2.34 0.98
CA ARG A 125 -11.45 3.13 1.75
C ARG A 125 -10.04 2.56 1.63
N LEU A 126 -9.09 3.40 1.27
CA LEU A 126 -7.66 3.13 1.38
C LEU A 126 -7.19 3.43 2.81
N ILE A 127 -6.62 2.42 3.45
CA ILE A 127 -6.19 2.43 4.86
C ILE A 127 -4.69 2.20 5.01
N ASP A 128 -4.20 2.30 6.25
CA ASP A 128 -2.81 2.02 6.66
C ASP A 128 -1.74 2.88 5.96
N TRP A 129 -1.71 4.15 6.34
CA TRP A 129 -0.76 5.16 5.87
C TRP A 129 0.59 5.14 6.62
N GLY A 130 0.89 4.07 7.37
CA GLY A 130 2.11 3.99 8.22
C GLY A 130 3.42 3.94 7.42
N LEU A 131 3.37 3.42 6.19
CA LEU A 131 4.50 3.39 5.25
C LEU A 131 4.52 4.56 4.27
N ALA A 132 3.45 5.37 4.23
CA ALA A 132 3.36 6.52 3.34
C ALA A 132 4.46 7.58 3.61
N GLU A 133 4.74 8.41 2.62
CA GLU A 133 5.77 9.44 2.68
C GLU A 133 5.45 10.64 1.79
N PHE A 134 5.97 11.80 2.17
CA PHE A 134 5.95 12.99 1.33
C PHE A 134 6.99 12.88 0.21
N TYR A 135 6.54 13.08 -1.03
CA TYR A 135 7.42 13.15 -2.18
C TYR A 135 8.15 14.50 -2.23
N HIS A 136 9.44 14.43 -2.55
CA HIS A 136 10.35 15.54 -2.73
C HIS A 136 11.25 15.17 -3.92
N PRO A 137 11.36 16.03 -4.95
CA PRO A 137 12.17 15.74 -6.13
C PRO A 137 13.62 15.42 -5.76
N ARG A 138 14.21 14.43 -6.45
CA ARG A 138 15.61 13.98 -6.27
C ARG A 138 15.95 13.53 -4.84
N THR A 139 14.97 12.96 -4.15
CA THR A 139 15.15 12.45 -2.79
C THR A 139 15.25 10.93 -2.84
N ALA A 140 16.29 10.38 -2.22
CA ALA A 140 16.42 8.95 -2.01
C ALA A 140 15.49 8.48 -0.89
N TYR A 141 14.70 7.45 -1.19
CA TYR A 141 13.75 6.82 -0.28
C TYR A 141 14.16 5.38 0.03
N ASN A 142 13.80 4.91 1.23
CA ASN A 142 14.07 3.54 1.63
C ASN A 142 13.26 2.53 0.79
N VAL A 143 13.92 1.55 0.17
CA VAL A 143 13.28 0.54 -0.70
C VAL A 143 12.62 -0.62 0.08
N ARG A 144 12.86 -0.72 1.39
CA ARG A 144 12.29 -1.76 2.28
C ARG A 144 10.86 -1.39 2.72
N VAL A 145 10.02 -1.04 1.75
CA VAL A 145 8.58 -0.74 1.86
C VAL A 145 7.77 -1.70 1.01
N ALA A 146 6.44 -1.62 1.06
CA ALA A 146 5.50 -2.54 0.40
C ALA A 146 5.63 -4.03 0.80
N SER A 147 4.54 -4.75 0.56
CA SER A 147 4.49 -6.22 0.69
C SER A 147 5.05 -6.88 -0.58
N ARG A 148 5.79 -7.98 -0.44
CA ARG A 148 6.62 -8.59 -1.52
C ARG A 148 5.95 -8.63 -2.90
N TYR A 149 4.73 -9.17 -2.97
CA TYR A 149 4.02 -9.38 -4.23
C TYR A 149 3.61 -8.10 -4.97
N PHE A 150 3.68 -6.95 -4.29
CA PHE A 150 3.28 -5.64 -4.80
C PHE A 150 4.47 -4.68 -4.92
N LYS A 151 5.70 -5.15 -4.65
CA LYS A 151 6.91 -4.34 -4.85
C LYS A 151 7.15 -4.08 -6.33
N GLY A 152 7.33 -2.80 -6.67
CA GLY A 152 7.81 -2.38 -7.99
C GLY A 152 9.25 -2.81 -8.25
N PRO A 153 9.65 -2.99 -9.52
CA PRO A 153 11.03 -3.32 -9.89
C PRO A 153 12.05 -2.39 -9.25
N GLU A 154 11.76 -1.09 -9.13
CA GLU A 154 12.59 -0.09 -8.47
C GLU A 154 12.97 -0.47 -7.04
N LEU A 155 12.08 -1.12 -6.28
CA LEU A 155 12.37 -1.59 -4.93
C LEU A 155 13.23 -2.86 -4.91
N LEU A 156 13.15 -3.66 -5.98
CA LEU A 156 13.82 -4.96 -6.11
C LEU A 156 15.25 -4.82 -6.64
N VAL A 157 15.53 -3.75 -7.39
CA VAL A 157 16.86 -3.39 -7.91
C VAL A 157 17.52 -2.26 -7.10
N ASP A 158 16.98 -1.93 -5.92
CA ASP A 158 17.48 -0.89 -5.01
C ASP A 158 17.60 0.53 -5.62
N PHE A 159 16.71 0.89 -6.55
CA PHE A 159 16.62 2.25 -7.06
C PHE A 159 15.86 3.14 -6.07
N GLN A 160 16.54 4.11 -5.47
CA GLN A 160 16.01 4.87 -4.32
C GLN A 160 15.29 6.16 -4.67
N GLU A 161 15.51 6.72 -5.86
CA GLU A 161 14.88 7.96 -6.32
C GLU A 161 13.51 7.71 -7.00
N TYR A 162 12.68 6.89 -6.37
CA TYR A 162 11.34 6.56 -6.85
C TYR A 162 10.27 7.59 -6.43
N ASP A 163 9.10 7.50 -7.05
CA ASP A 163 8.01 8.45 -6.88
C ASP A 163 6.63 7.76 -6.77
N TYR A 164 5.56 8.53 -7.01
CA TYR A 164 4.17 8.10 -7.00
C TYR A 164 3.87 6.88 -7.88
N SER A 165 4.66 6.67 -8.94
CA SER A 165 4.51 5.53 -9.86
C SER A 165 4.68 4.17 -9.18
N LEU A 166 5.34 4.11 -8.01
CA LEU A 166 5.40 2.91 -7.19
C LEU A 166 4.01 2.40 -6.80
N ASP A 167 3.09 3.29 -6.43
CA ASP A 167 1.72 2.92 -6.08
C ASP A 167 0.97 2.39 -7.32
N MET A 168 1.30 2.88 -8.51
CA MET A 168 0.70 2.45 -9.77
C MET A 168 1.15 1.04 -10.17
N TRP A 169 2.39 0.66 -9.86
CA TRP A 169 2.82 -0.74 -10.00
C TRP A 169 2.01 -1.66 -9.10
N SER A 170 1.90 -1.33 -7.82
CA SER A 170 1.12 -2.10 -6.85
C SER A 170 -0.37 -2.20 -7.25
N PHE A 171 -0.95 -1.11 -7.76
CA PHE A 171 -2.28 -1.08 -8.36
C PHE A 171 -2.41 -2.07 -9.53
N GLY A 172 -1.42 -2.07 -10.45
CA GLY A 172 -1.36 -3.00 -11.58
C GLY A 172 -1.31 -4.46 -11.13
N CYS A 173 -0.52 -4.79 -10.10
CA CYS A 173 -0.48 -6.14 -9.53
C CYS A 173 -1.85 -6.57 -8.98
N MET A 174 -2.56 -5.69 -8.26
CA MET A 174 -3.92 -5.95 -7.79
C MET A 174 -4.88 -6.19 -8.95
N PHE A 175 -4.82 -5.32 -9.96
CA PHE A 175 -5.71 -5.41 -11.11
C PHE A 175 -5.51 -6.72 -11.88
N ALA A 176 -4.25 -7.08 -12.15
CA ALA A 176 -3.87 -8.34 -12.78
C ALA A 176 -4.40 -9.55 -11.98
N SER A 177 -4.25 -9.53 -10.64
CA SER A 177 -4.77 -10.60 -9.78
C SER A 177 -6.29 -10.77 -9.91
N MET A 178 -7.05 -9.67 -9.98
CA MET A 178 -8.52 -9.74 -10.11
C MET A 178 -8.96 -10.28 -11.48
N ILE A 179 -8.41 -9.75 -12.57
CA ILE A 179 -8.86 -10.13 -13.94
C ILE A 179 -8.41 -11.53 -14.34
N PHE A 180 -7.23 -11.97 -13.90
CA PHE A 180 -6.72 -13.31 -14.18
C PHE A 180 -7.10 -14.33 -13.10
N ARG A 181 -7.81 -13.91 -12.04
CA ARG A 181 -8.17 -14.73 -10.88
C ARG A 181 -6.97 -15.50 -10.31
N LYS A 182 -5.82 -14.81 -10.21
CA LYS A 182 -4.55 -15.38 -9.75
C LYS A 182 -3.97 -14.51 -8.64
N GLU A 183 -4.00 -15.01 -7.41
CA GLU A 183 -3.57 -14.27 -6.23
C GLU A 183 -2.46 -14.99 -5.47
N PRO A 184 -1.28 -14.37 -5.31
CA PRO A 184 -0.81 -13.15 -5.99
C PRO A 184 -0.47 -13.40 -7.47
N PHE A 185 -0.49 -12.35 -8.30
CA PHE A 185 -0.17 -12.48 -9.73
C PHE A 185 1.31 -12.85 -9.95
N PHE A 186 2.21 -12.10 -9.30
CA PHE A 186 3.65 -12.40 -9.23
C PHE A 186 3.98 -13.02 -7.87
N HIS A 187 4.25 -14.33 -7.86
CA HIS A 187 4.41 -15.11 -6.64
C HIS A 187 5.88 -15.50 -6.39
N GLY A 188 6.71 -14.55 -5.94
CA GLY A 188 8.10 -14.79 -5.57
C GLY A 188 8.28 -15.37 -4.17
N HIS A 189 9.21 -16.31 -3.98
CA HIS A 189 9.51 -16.86 -2.64
C HIS A 189 10.29 -15.89 -1.74
N ASP A 190 11.08 -14.99 -2.33
CA ASP A 190 11.76 -13.87 -1.71
C ASP A 190 11.81 -12.66 -2.66
N ASN A 191 12.56 -11.61 -2.33
CA ASN A 191 12.63 -10.41 -3.17
C ASN A 191 13.39 -10.66 -4.49
N TYR A 192 14.40 -11.53 -4.51
CA TYR A 192 15.16 -11.81 -5.72
C TYR A 192 14.29 -12.61 -6.71
N ASP A 193 13.63 -13.68 -6.23
CA ASP A 193 12.71 -14.45 -7.06
C ASP A 193 11.45 -13.64 -7.45
N GLN A 194 11.07 -12.63 -6.66
CA GLN A 194 9.99 -11.72 -7.06
C GLN A 194 10.33 -11.01 -8.38
N LEU A 195 11.56 -10.52 -8.55
CA LEU A 195 11.98 -9.90 -9.81
C LEU A 195 11.99 -10.92 -10.95
N VAL A 196 12.45 -12.15 -10.69
CA VAL A 196 12.40 -13.26 -11.67
C VAL A 196 10.97 -13.57 -12.11
N LYS A 197 9.97 -13.56 -11.20
CA LYS A 197 8.57 -13.76 -11.60
C LYS A 197 8.06 -12.63 -12.49
N ILE A 198 8.52 -11.40 -12.28
CA ILE A 198 8.15 -10.24 -13.09
C ILE A 198 8.73 -10.37 -14.50
N THR A 199 10.03 -10.65 -14.62
CA THR A 199 10.71 -10.78 -15.91
C THR A 199 10.22 -11.99 -16.73
N LYS A 200 9.73 -13.04 -16.08
CA LYS A 200 9.06 -14.17 -16.76
C LYS A 200 7.78 -13.76 -17.51
N VAL A 201 7.18 -12.62 -17.18
CA VAL A 201 5.99 -12.10 -17.86
C VAL A 201 6.32 -10.90 -18.75
N LEU A 202 7.12 -9.96 -18.25
CA LEU A 202 7.45 -8.72 -18.97
C LEU A 202 8.69 -8.82 -19.87
N GLY A 203 9.43 -9.93 -19.80
CA GLY A 203 10.72 -10.11 -20.45
C GLY A 203 11.88 -9.54 -19.65
N THR A 204 13.10 -9.95 -20.00
CA THR A 204 14.36 -9.44 -19.41
C THR A 204 14.91 -8.25 -20.17
N GLU A 205 14.62 -8.11 -21.47
CA GLU A 205 15.10 -6.99 -22.30
C GLU A 205 14.66 -5.63 -21.74
N GLY A 206 13.37 -5.47 -21.41
CA GLY A 206 12.87 -4.23 -20.81
C GLY A 206 13.46 -3.92 -19.44
N LEU A 207 13.81 -4.95 -18.65
CA LEU A 207 14.51 -4.77 -17.37
C LEU A 207 15.92 -4.24 -17.60
N TYR A 208 16.69 -4.82 -18.52
CA TYR A 208 18.05 -4.36 -18.80
C TYR A 208 18.06 -2.94 -19.39
N GLN A 209 17.14 -2.62 -20.30
CA GLN A 209 16.97 -1.24 -20.79
C GLN A 209 16.66 -0.26 -19.65
N TYR A 210 15.84 -0.67 -18.67
CA TYR A 210 15.54 0.14 -17.49
C TYR A 210 16.79 0.33 -16.60
N ILE A 211 17.56 -0.73 -16.36
CA ILE A 211 18.81 -0.69 -15.58
C ILE A 211 19.82 0.25 -16.24
N ASP A 212 20.05 0.12 -17.55
CA ASP A 212 20.99 0.94 -18.31
C ASP A 212 20.56 2.41 -18.33
N LYS A 213 19.27 2.68 -18.52
CA LYS A 213 18.73 4.05 -18.57
C LYS A 213 19.01 4.84 -17.29
N TYR A 214 18.96 4.19 -16.14
CA TYR A 214 19.10 4.84 -14.82
C TYR A 214 20.45 4.54 -14.14
N ASP A 215 21.38 3.90 -14.85
CA ASP A 215 22.70 3.52 -14.32
C ASP A 215 22.62 2.75 -12.99
N ILE A 216 21.73 1.75 -12.93
CA ILE A 216 21.47 0.98 -11.72
C ILE A 216 22.52 -0.13 -11.55
N ALA A 217 23.22 -0.13 -10.43
CA ALA A 217 24.10 -1.23 -10.04
C ALA A 217 23.26 -2.43 -9.56
N LEU A 218 23.06 -3.42 -10.43
CA LEU A 218 22.32 -4.62 -10.09
C LEU A 218 23.13 -5.51 -9.13
N ASP A 219 22.47 -6.04 -8.10
CA ASP A 219 23.08 -6.99 -7.17
C ASP A 219 23.58 -8.24 -7.93
N PRO A 220 24.85 -8.68 -7.75
CA PRO A 220 25.41 -9.86 -8.45
C PRO A 220 24.60 -11.14 -8.28
N GLN A 221 23.79 -11.26 -7.23
CA GLN A 221 22.88 -12.40 -7.06
C GLN A 221 21.88 -12.54 -8.23
N TYR A 222 21.60 -11.46 -8.97
CA TYR A 222 20.72 -11.52 -10.14
C TYR A 222 21.37 -12.10 -11.39
N ASP A 223 22.70 -12.14 -11.50
CA ASP A 223 23.39 -12.65 -12.70
C ASP A 223 23.05 -14.13 -12.94
N GLU A 224 23.06 -14.94 -11.87
CA GLU A 224 22.67 -16.37 -11.93
C GLU A 224 21.16 -16.57 -12.15
N LEU A 225 20.33 -15.67 -11.61
CA LEU A 225 18.88 -15.84 -11.56
C LEU A 225 18.16 -15.37 -12.84
N LEU A 226 18.73 -14.38 -13.53
CA LEU A 226 18.16 -13.80 -14.75
C LEU A 226 18.84 -14.31 -16.03
N GLY A 227 19.86 -15.17 -15.90
CA GLY A 227 20.49 -15.88 -17.01
C GLY A 227 21.29 -14.96 -17.91
N LYS A 228 22.32 -14.31 -17.36
CA LYS A 228 23.43 -13.77 -18.17
C LYS A 228 24.38 -14.88 -18.58
#